data_AF-A0A080YXQ5-F1
#
_entry.id   AF-A0A080YXQ5-F1
#
_cell.length_a   1.000
_cell.length_b   1.000
_cell.length_c   1.000
_cell.angle_alpha   90.00
_cell.angle_beta   90.00
_cell.angle_gamma   90.00
#
_symmetry.space_group_name_H-M   'P 1'
#
loop_
_entity.id
_entity.type
_entity.pdbx_description
1 polymer ?
#
loop_
_entity_poly.entity_id
_entity_poly.type
_entity_poly.pdbx_seq_one_letter_code
_entity_poly.pdbx_strand_id
1 'polypeptide(L)'
;MKDLRRTDQALTTTRMAQFIRENSFDRLTDYTTNKKDTAAAYDSLLHLLRRFAYRHGFVQRTPHGLKENREDLIETQRAFSEVFKTKYGDMPSKVIVNIDETGAYYDTPPTRILCERGAPSNTTTSQKHSARMTVHFLLFVE
;
A
#
# COMPACT_ATOMS: atom_id res chain seq x y z
N MET A 1 -18.24 -2.34 9.16
CA MET A 1 -17.48 -2.57 7.91
C MET A 1 -18.30 -2.17 6.68
N LYS A 2 -19.48 -2.78 6.46
CA LYS A 2 -20.35 -2.45 5.33
C LYS A 2 -20.78 -0.98 5.29
N ASP A 3 -21.19 -0.41 6.42
CA ASP A 3 -21.66 0.99 6.45
C ASP A 3 -20.57 2.01 6.12
N LEU A 4 -19.32 1.77 6.54
CA LEU A 4 -18.15 2.58 6.15
C LEU A 4 -17.89 2.49 4.64
N ARG A 5 -18.06 1.30 4.05
CA ARG A 5 -17.87 1.13 2.60
C ARG A 5 -19.03 1.65 1.77
N ARG A 6 -20.27 1.66 2.29
CA ARG A 6 -21.43 2.30 1.65
C ARG A 6 -21.25 3.80 1.46
N THR A 7 -20.49 4.46 2.34
CA THR A 7 -20.13 5.88 2.24
C THR A 7 -18.75 6.10 1.61
N ASP A 8 -18.19 5.06 0.97
CA ASP A 8 -16.87 5.04 0.35
C ASP A 8 -15.72 5.49 1.28
N GLN A 9 -15.88 5.35 2.59
CA GLN A 9 -14.81 5.60 3.55
C GLN A 9 -13.77 4.48 3.52
N ALA A 10 -12.50 4.84 3.79
CA ALA A 10 -11.40 3.88 3.86
C ALA A 10 -11.57 2.97 5.09
N LEU A 11 -11.68 1.66 4.86
CA LEU A 11 -11.71 0.65 5.91
C LEU A 11 -10.34 -0.01 6.01
N THR A 12 -9.69 0.06 7.17
CA THR A 12 -8.43 -0.64 7.45
C THR A 12 -8.54 -1.47 8.73
N THR A 13 -7.65 -2.43 8.92
CA THR A 13 -7.54 -3.19 10.18
C THR A 13 -7.21 -2.28 11.36
N THR A 14 -6.43 -1.22 11.15
CA THR A 14 -6.14 -0.20 12.15
C THR A 14 -7.38 0.59 12.54
N ARG A 15 -8.21 1.01 11.57
CA ARG A 15 -9.51 1.65 11.83
C ARG A 15 -10.45 0.73 12.61
N MET A 16 -10.45 -0.57 12.30
CA MET A 16 -11.22 -1.57 13.06
C MET A 16 -10.70 -1.73 14.50
N ALA A 17 -9.38 -1.74 14.71
CA ALA A 17 -8.78 -1.82 16.03
C ALA A 17 -9.09 -0.56 16.87
N GLN A 18 -9.05 0.62 16.24
CA GLN A 18 -9.46 1.87 16.88
C GLN A 18 -10.94 1.83 17.31
N PHE A 19 -11.84 1.34 16.44
CA PHE A 19 -13.26 1.18 16.80
C PHE A 19 -13.45 0.27 18.01
N ILE A 20 -12.72 -0.85 18.09
CA ILE A 20 -12.77 -1.76 19.24
C ILE A 20 -12.24 -1.07 20.50
N ARG A 21 -11.15 -0.31 20.41
CA ARG A 21 -10.61 0.44 21.53
C ARG A 21 -11.61 1.46 22.07
N GLU A 22 -12.36 2.12 21.20
CA GLU A 22 -13.36 3.15 21.57
C GLU A 22 -14.65 2.55 22.15
N ASN A 23 -15.08 1.37 21.69
CA ASN A 23 -16.39 0.80 22.02
C ASN A 23 -16.31 -0.42 22.96
N SER A 24 -15.12 -0.98 23.18
CA SER A 24 -14.93 -2.24 23.90
C SER A 24 -13.53 -2.29 24.53
N PHE A 25 -13.15 -1.21 25.21
CA PHE A 25 -11.83 -1.06 25.84
C PHE A 25 -11.53 -2.17 26.85
N ASP A 26 -12.50 -2.55 27.69
CA ASP A 26 -12.30 -3.59 28.71
C ASP A 26 -11.95 -4.94 28.06
N ARG A 27 -12.67 -5.32 26.99
CA ARG A 27 -12.39 -6.54 26.23
C ARG A 27 -11.02 -6.50 25.53
N LEU A 28 -10.60 -5.32 25.09
CA LEU A 28 -9.28 -5.14 24.51
C LEU A 28 -8.19 -5.29 25.57
N THR A 29 -8.41 -4.72 26.75
CA THR A 29 -7.51 -4.84 27.91
C THR A 29 -7.37 -6.31 28.29
N ASP A 30 -8.49 -7.03 28.48
CA ASP A 30 -8.50 -8.48 28.75
C ASP A 30 -7.74 -9.28 27.70
N TYR A 31 -7.92 -8.96 26.41
CA TYR A 31 -7.21 -9.63 25.32
C TYR A 31 -5.68 -9.42 25.38
N THR A 32 -5.23 -8.27 25.88
CA THR A 32 -3.81 -7.91 25.98
C THR A 32 -3.13 -8.42 27.26
N THR A 33 -3.87 -8.72 28.33
CA THR A 33 -3.32 -9.11 29.65
C THR A 33 -2.33 -10.26 29.60
N ASN A 34 -2.58 -11.27 28.75
CA ASN A 34 -1.76 -12.50 28.66
C ASN A 34 -0.75 -12.47 27.51
N LYS A 35 -0.51 -11.31 26.90
CA LYS A 35 0.41 -11.18 25.76
C LYS A 35 1.80 -10.78 26.27
N LYS A 36 2.83 -11.34 25.63
CA LYS A 36 4.24 -11.10 25.99
C LYS A 36 4.65 -9.63 25.89
N ASP A 37 4.14 -8.94 24.89
CA ASP A 37 4.46 -7.55 24.60
C ASP A 37 3.25 -6.85 23.96
N THR A 38 3.12 -5.56 24.20
CA THR A 38 2.11 -4.65 23.66
C THR A 38 2.16 -4.56 22.14
N ALA A 39 3.36 -4.50 21.54
CA ALA A 39 3.50 -4.48 20.07
C ALA A 39 3.03 -5.81 19.46
N ALA A 40 3.50 -6.93 20.01
CA ALA A 40 3.05 -8.26 19.60
C ALA A 40 1.54 -8.49 19.81
N ALA A 41 0.98 -7.93 20.88
CA ALA A 41 -0.46 -7.97 21.14
C ALA A 41 -1.24 -7.22 20.06
N TYR A 42 -0.79 -6.01 19.71
CA TYR A 42 -1.39 -5.18 18.68
C TYR A 42 -1.30 -5.83 17.29
N ASP A 43 -0.15 -6.37 16.91
CA ASP A 43 0.00 -7.12 15.65
C ASP A 43 -0.92 -8.33 15.59
N SER A 44 -1.01 -9.10 16.68
CA SER A 44 -1.91 -10.25 16.76
C SER A 44 -3.38 -9.85 16.58
N LEU A 45 -3.77 -8.68 17.11
CA LEU A 45 -5.12 -8.13 16.95
C LEU A 45 -5.36 -7.74 15.49
N LEU A 46 -4.42 -7.04 14.85
CA LEU A 46 -4.55 -6.67 13.43
C LEU A 46 -4.70 -7.91 12.54
N HIS A 47 -3.95 -8.99 12.82
CA HIS A 47 -4.09 -10.26 12.13
C HIS A 47 -5.48 -10.91 12.34
N LEU A 48 -5.99 -10.89 13.57
CA LEU A 48 -7.32 -11.41 13.89
C LEU A 48 -8.41 -10.64 13.12
N LEU A 49 -8.33 -9.30 13.12
CA LEU A 49 -9.28 -8.42 12.42
C LEU A 49 -9.21 -8.60 10.90
N ARG A 50 -8.02 -8.81 10.35
CA ARG A 50 -7.85 -9.14 8.93
C ARG A 50 -8.54 -10.45 8.58
N ARG A 51 -8.33 -11.49 9.39
CA ARG A 51 -8.94 -12.81 9.18
C ARG A 51 -10.46 -12.76 9.32
N PHE A 52 -10.96 -11.96 10.26
CA PHE A 52 -12.38 -11.66 10.42
C PHE A 52 -12.93 -10.99 9.16
N ALA A 53 -12.29 -9.93 8.66
CA ALA A 53 -12.71 -9.26 7.44
C ALA A 53 -12.78 -10.22 6.24
N TYR A 54 -11.76 -11.07 6.07
CA TYR A 54 -11.72 -12.07 4.99
C TYR A 54 -12.85 -13.09 5.08
N ARG A 55 -13.18 -13.57 6.28
CA ARG A 55 -14.32 -14.47 6.52
C ARG A 55 -15.66 -13.82 6.14
N HIS A 56 -15.79 -12.52 6.36
CA HIS A 56 -17.00 -11.75 6.05
C HIS A 56 -17.02 -11.17 4.64
N GLY A 57 -16.20 -11.69 3.73
CA GLY A 57 -16.24 -11.33 2.31
C GLY A 57 -15.52 -10.02 1.97
N PHE A 58 -14.72 -9.46 2.87
CA PHE A 58 -13.83 -8.35 2.55
C PHE A 58 -12.47 -8.86 2.06
N VAL A 59 -11.80 -8.12 1.19
CA VAL A 59 -10.45 -8.42 0.69
C VAL A 59 -9.64 -7.13 0.69
N GLN A 60 -8.34 -7.24 0.93
CA GLN A 60 -7.43 -6.10 0.90
C GLN A 60 -7.14 -5.73 -0.56
N ARG A 61 -7.35 -4.46 -0.93
CA ARG A 61 -7.10 -3.93 -2.27
C ARG A 61 -6.34 -2.60 -2.18
N THR A 62 -5.47 -2.38 -3.17
CA THR A 62 -4.84 -1.08 -3.40
C THR A 62 -5.81 -0.21 -4.19
N PRO A 63 -6.18 1.00 -3.71
CA PRO A 63 -6.95 1.95 -4.51
C PRO A 63 -6.14 2.26 -5.78
N HIS A 64 -6.71 1.99 -6.96
CA HIS A 64 -6.03 2.24 -8.23
C HIS A 64 -6.68 3.42 -8.94
N GLY A 65 -5.92 4.49 -9.15
CA GLY A 65 -6.21 5.49 -10.18
C GLY A 65 -5.65 5.00 -11.51
N LEU A 66 -6.39 5.24 -12.60
CA LEU A 66 -6.08 4.85 -13.99
C LEU A 66 -4.57 4.89 -14.33
N LYS A 67 -4.11 3.91 -15.09
CA LYS A 67 -2.80 3.92 -15.76
C LYS A 67 -2.98 4.13 -17.26
N GLU A 68 -2.05 4.88 -17.84
CA GLU A 68 -1.86 5.13 -19.28
C GLU A 68 -1.97 3.87 -20.15
N ASN A 69 -2.22 4.06 -21.45
CA ASN A 69 -2.34 2.97 -22.42
C ASN A 69 -1.06 2.12 -22.47
N ARG A 70 -1.21 0.80 -22.38
CA ARG A 70 -0.11 -0.17 -22.37
C ARG A 70 0.70 -0.15 -23.68
N GLU A 71 0.03 0.06 -24.81
CA GLU A 71 0.67 0.02 -26.13
C GLU A 71 1.68 1.18 -26.27
N ASP A 72 1.26 2.38 -25.91
CA ASP A 72 2.09 3.59 -25.93
C ASP A 72 3.32 3.47 -25.02
N LEU A 73 3.18 2.81 -23.86
CA LEU A 73 4.31 2.52 -22.95
C LEU A 73 5.34 1.57 -23.57
N ILE A 74 4.88 0.54 -24.30
CA ILE A 74 5.76 -0.43 -24.97
C ILE A 74 6.52 0.24 -26.11
N GLU A 75 5.84 1.08 -26.89
CA GLU A 75 6.47 1.84 -27.97
C GLU A 75 7.53 2.80 -27.44
N THR A 76 7.20 3.55 -26.38
CA THR A 76 8.13 4.47 -25.72
C THR A 76 9.37 3.73 -25.19
N GLN A 77 9.17 2.57 -24.56
CA GLN A 77 10.27 1.74 -24.06
C GLN A 77 11.19 1.25 -25.19
N ARG A 78 10.62 0.81 -26.31
CA ARG A 78 11.39 0.31 -27.46
C ARG A 78 12.22 1.43 -28.09
N ALA A 79 11.60 2.58 -28.35
CA ALA A 79 12.29 3.74 -28.92
C ALA A 79 13.45 4.21 -28.03
N PHE A 80 13.24 4.29 -26.71
CA PHE A 80 14.31 4.63 -25.78
C PHE A 80 15.45 3.60 -25.79
N SER A 81 15.11 2.31 -25.83
CA SER A 81 16.08 1.21 -25.81
C SER A 81 16.99 1.21 -27.04
N GLU A 82 16.44 1.50 -28.23
CA GLU A 82 17.22 1.63 -29.47
C GLU A 82 18.21 2.79 -29.42
N VAL A 83 17.77 3.96 -28.94
CA VAL A 83 18.63 5.14 -28.77
C VAL A 83 19.72 4.87 -27.74
N PHE A 84 19.37 4.27 -26.60
CA PHE A 84 20.33 3.94 -25.54
C PHE A 84 21.39 2.96 -26.05
N LYS A 85 20.99 1.88 -26.72
CA LYS A 85 21.91 0.88 -27.26
C LYS A 85 22.83 1.46 -28.33
N THR A 86 22.33 2.35 -29.19
CA THR A 86 23.15 2.99 -30.22
C THR A 86 24.22 3.90 -29.63
N LYS A 87 23.89 4.63 -28.55
CA LYS A 87 24.83 5.59 -27.93
C LYS A 87 25.78 4.98 -26.91
N TYR A 88 25.33 3.97 -26.18
CA TYR A 88 26.04 3.44 -25.01
C TYR A 88 26.25 1.92 -25.06
N GLY A 89 25.94 1.26 -26.18
CA GLY A 89 26.03 -0.21 -26.31
C GLY A 89 27.42 -0.79 -26.12
N ASP A 90 28.46 -0.01 -26.39
CA ASP A 90 29.87 -0.41 -26.22
C ASP A 90 30.40 -0.15 -24.80
N MET A 91 29.62 0.51 -23.93
CA MET A 91 30.03 0.80 -22.56
C MET A 91 29.92 -0.47 -21.71
N PRO A 92 30.94 -0.80 -20.90
CA PRO A 92 30.84 -1.92 -19.98
C PRO A 92 29.75 -1.63 -18.93
N SER A 93 28.92 -2.62 -18.60
CA SER A 93 27.82 -2.47 -17.63
C SER A 93 28.28 -1.90 -16.28
N LYS A 94 29.53 -2.19 -15.89
CA LYS A 94 30.19 -1.74 -14.66
C LYS A 94 30.28 -0.22 -14.52
N VAL A 95 30.17 0.52 -15.63
CA VAL A 95 30.25 1.99 -15.67
C VAL A 95 28.85 2.62 -15.68
N ILE A 96 27.81 1.81 -15.86
CA ILE A 96 26.42 2.27 -15.86
C ILE A 96 25.92 2.27 -14.42
N VAL A 97 25.60 3.46 -13.92
CA VAL A 97 25.06 3.64 -12.58
C VAL A 97 23.60 4.05 -12.70
N ASN A 98 22.71 3.31 -12.05
CA ASN A 98 21.30 3.68 -12.02
C ASN A 98 21.05 4.60 -10.82
N ILE A 99 20.53 5.79 -11.10
CA ILE A 99 20.11 6.77 -10.10
C ILE A 99 18.61 6.93 -10.26
N ASP A 100 17.86 6.59 -9.22
CA ASP A 100 16.42 6.82 -9.18
C ASP A 100 16.02 7.58 -7.92
N GLU A 101 15.00 8.41 -8.07
CA GLU A 101 14.34 9.07 -6.96
C GLU A 101 12.99 8.39 -6.70
N THR A 102 12.93 7.60 -5.64
CA THR A 102 11.67 6.99 -5.21
C THR A 102 11.08 7.78 -4.04
N GLY A 103 9.82 8.16 -4.18
CA GLY A 103 9.05 8.72 -3.07
C GLY A 103 8.74 7.62 -2.05
N ALA A 104 9.24 7.76 -0.83
CA ALA A 104 8.77 7.01 0.32
C ALA A 104 7.57 7.74 0.92
N TYR A 105 6.38 7.15 0.78
CA TYR A 105 5.14 7.72 1.30
C TYR A 105 4.87 7.16 2.70
N TYR A 106 4.42 8.01 3.64
CA TYR A 106 3.75 7.50 4.83
C TYR A 106 2.46 6.76 4.40
N ASP A 107 1.93 5.83 5.20
CA ASP A 107 0.73 5.06 4.83
C ASP A 107 -0.57 5.84 5.13
N THR A 108 -0.64 7.10 4.66
CA THR A 108 -1.71 8.07 4.96
C THR A 108 -2.05 8.93 3.74
N PRO A 109 -3.10 8.65 2.97
CA PRO A 109 -4.13 7.67 3.24
C PRO A 109 -3.61 6.24 3.02
N PRO A 110 -4.21 5.25 3.68
CA PRO A 110 -3.74 3.87 3.63
C PRO A 110 -3.70 3.36 2.18
N THR A 111 -2.52 2.89 1.78
CA THR A 111 -2.22 2.31 0.46
C THR A 111 -3.03 1.04 0.20
N ARG A 112 -3.55 0.41 1.25
CA ARG A 112 -4.38 -0.79 1.17
C ARG A 112 -5.61 -0.68 2.05
N ILE A 113 -6.77 -0.82 1.44
CA ILE A 113 -8.07 -0.79 2.13
C ILE A 113 -8.77 -2.15 2.03
N LEU A 114 -9.70 -2.43 2.95
CA LEU A 114 -10.59 -3.59 2.91
C LEU A 114 -11.85 -3.22 2.12
N CYS A 115 -12.09 -3.94 1.03
CA CYS A 115 -13.27 -3.79 0.18
C CYS A 115 -14.08 -5.08 0.18
N GLU A 116 -15.40 -4.99 -0.01
CA GLU A 116 -16.20 -6.19 -0.27
C GLU A 116 -15.69 -6.89 -1.55
N ARG A 117 -15.72 -8.22 -1.56
CA ARG A 117 -15.26 -9.03 -2.68
C ARG A 117 -16.09 -8.67 -3.92
N GLY A 118 -15.41 -8.22 -4.97
CA GLY A 118 -16.06 -7.77 -6.21
C GLY A 118 -16.47 -6.29 -6.21
N ALA A 119 -16.45 -5.60 -5.08
CA ALA A 119 -16.79 -4.18 -5.00
C ALA A 119 -15.61 -3.28 -5.44
N PRO A 120 -15.89 -2.07 -5.97
CA PRO A 120 -14.86 -1.09 -6.29
C PRO A 120 -14.11 -0.64 -5.04
N SER A 121 -12.83 -0.31 -5.21
CA SER A 121 -11.95 0.22 -4.16
C SER A 121 -11.92 1.74 -4.12
N ASN A 122 -13.00 2.39 -4.55
CA ASN A 122 -13.10 3.83 -4.59
C ASN A 122 -13.19 4.38 -3.16
N THR A 123 -12.57 5.54 -2.94
CA THR A 123 -12.62 6.25 -1.67
C THR A 123 -13.08 7.68 -1.88
N THR A 124 -13.97 8.16 -1.01
CA THR A 124 -14.43 9.55 -0.97
C THR A 124 -13.27 10.40 -0.51
N THR A 125 -12.45 10.83 -1.47
CA THR A 125 -11.24 11.63 -1.33
C THR A 125 -11.20 12.46 -0.04
N SER A 126 -10.41 12.05 0.95
CA SER A 126 -9.82 12.99 1.89
C SER A 126 -8.33 12.67 1.99
N GLN A 127 -7.54 13.63 1.49
CA GLN A 127 -6.08 13.60 1.42
C GLN A 127 -5.51 12.64 0.35
N LYS A 128 -5.24 13.15 -0.85
CA LYS A 128 -4.48 12.43 -1.90
C LYS A 128 -2.97 12.38 -1.63
N HIS A 129 -2.51 13.04 -0.56
CA HIS A 129 -1.10 13.32 -0.34
C HIS A 129 -0.72 12.78 1.01
N SER A 130 -0.08 11.61 0.97
CA SER A 130 0.77 11.24 2.08
C SER A 130 1.96 12.16 2.14
N ALA A 131 2.42 12.44 3.36
CA ALA A 131 3.74 13.01 3.52
C ALA A 131 4.73 12.11 2.74
N ARG A 132 5.58 12.75 1.94
CA ARG A 132 6.50 12.08 1.04
C ARG A 132 7.90 12.46 1.45
N MET A 133 8.70 11.45 1.74
CA MET A 133 10.15 11.60 1.82
C MET A 133 10.73 11.22 0.47
N THR A 134 11.65 12.03 -0.02
CA THR A 134 12.43 11.71 -1.20
C THR A 134 13.62 10.85 -0.77
N VAL A 135 13.76 9.69 -1.40
CA VAL A 135 14.92 8.81 -1.20
C VAL A 135 15.62 8.65 -2.55
N HIS A 136 16.92 8.95 -2.56
CA HIS A 136 17.78 8.71 -3.70
C HIS A 136 18.38 7.32 -3.58
N PHE A 137 18.13 6.46 -4.56
CA PHE A 137 18.74 5.15 -4.65
C PHE A 137 19.85 5.16 -5.71
N LEU A 138 21.01 4.67 -5.31
CA LEU A 138 22.14 4.40 -6.19
C LEU A 138 22.27 2.88 -6.29
N LEU A 139 22.01 2.33 -7.47
CA LEU A 139 22.17 0.90 -7.73
C LEU A 139 23.33 0.68 -8.69
N PHE A 140 24.29 -0.14 -8.25
CA PHE A 140 25.34 -0.68 -9.09
C PHE A 140 24.79 -1.92 -9.80
N VAL A 141 24.90 -1.95 -11.12
CA VAL A 141 24.58 -3.14 -11.91
C VAL A 141 25.82 -4.02 -11.93
N GLU A 142 25.82 -5.12 -11.18
CA GLU A 142 26.88 -6.15 -11.23
C GLU A 142 26.85 -6.95 -12.53
#